data_AF-A0A3B8ZDQ6-F1
#
_entry.id   AF-A0A3B8ZDQ6-F1
#
_cell.length_a   1.000
_cell.length_b   1.000
_cell.length_c   1.000
_cell.angle_alpha   90.00
_cell.angle_beta   90.00
_cell.angle_gamma   90.00
#
_symmetry.space_group_name_H-M   'P 1'
#
loop_
_entity.id
_entity.type
_entity.pdbx_description
1 polymer ?
#
loop_
_entity_poly.entity_id
_entity_poly.type
_entity_poly.pdbx_seq_one_letter_code
_entity_poly.pdbx_strand_id
1 'polypeptide(L)'
;SQIALLLVLFLALIGPVDYWISVVWLKRPHHSWLIAGVMGLATCGALVAYHRTIRPDQIIVNTARVVDVDAQTGRMDGHLWSHVYSSRARQIDVHANFPTQPNDCMLDWQGLPGNGLGGLESQMQLDRAMPAYSVRGQHERLPPMVSGVGVPAAGTKRFYAAWTEAITPEQQSSLREMPGLDQLEGEVVNPLSVDLRDTFLLYHRWIYPLKGRMPAGDRAVLSAQIIPRDLERRLNRRQEIDGKLTSARWDPAERGQLDRVLELMMFHRAASGQNYTSLTHRYQPILDSSNRMESNCAVLLGRLDDAHPKIGIKLHHSDQPVPTQVGSDFSWCRIFIPVDVSHKRSGNG
;
A
#
# COMPACT_ATOMS: atom_id res chain seq x y z
N SER A 1 10.75 -17.84 -24.85
CA SER A 1 10.45 -16.40 -24.68
C SER A 1 9.56 -15.95 -25.84
N GLN A 2 8.39 -15.37 -25.58
CA GLN A 2 7.45 -14.90 -26.64
C GLN A 2 8.11 -13.92 -27.63
N ILE A 3 9.10 -13.16 -27.16
CA ILE A 3 9.90 -12.24 -27.97
C ILE A 3 10.72 -12.97 -29.04
N ALA A 4 11.33 -14.11 -28.71
CA ALA A 4 12.11 -14.89 -29.67
C ALA A 4 11.22 -15.46 -30.79
N LEU A 5 10.02 -15.92 -30.44
CA LEU A 5 9.05 -16.40 -31.42
C LEU A 5 8.60 -15.28 -32.38
N LEU A 6 8.30 -14.09 -31.86
CA LEU A 6 7.95 -12.93 -32.68
C LEU A 6 9.09 -12.52 -33.61
N LEU A 7 10.34 -12.57 -33.12
CA LEU A 7 11.52 -12.22 -33.91
C LEU A 7 11.78 -13.25 -35.02
N VAL A 8 11.60 -14.54 -34.74
CA VAL A 8 11.68 -15.61 -35.75
C VAL A 8 10.59 -15.45 -36.81
N LEU A 9 9.34 -15.16 -36.39
CA LEU A 9 8.23 -14.93 -37.32
C LEU A 9 8.51 -13.72 -38.23
N PHE A 10 9.06 -12.65 -37.67
CA PHE A 10 9.41 -11.44 -38.42
C PHE A 10 10.53 -11.70 -39.43
N LEU A 11 11.58 -12.44 -39.03
CA LEU A 11 12.66 -12.86 -39.94
C LEU A 11 12.15 -13.78 -41.05
N ALA A 12 11.22 -14.68 -40.74
CA ALA A 12 10.58 -15.55 -41.73
C ALA A 12 9.75 -14.75 -42.75
N LEU A 13 9.09 -13.68 -42.28
CA LEU A 13 8.27 -12.80 -43.13
C LEU A 13 9.13 -12.00 -44.12
N ILE A 14 10.26 -11.45 -43.65
CA ILE A 14 11.13 -10.59 -44.47
C ILE A 14 12.09 -11.39 -45.37
N GLY A 15 12.44 -12.63 -45.01
CA GLY A 15 13.34 -13.47 -45.81
C GLY A 15 12.59 -14.48 -46.69
N PRO A 16 12.26 -15.68 -46.17
CA PRO A 16 11.63 -16.75 -46.94
C PRO A 16 10.32 -16.34 -47.62
N VAL A 17 9.42 -15.66 -46.91
CA VAL A 17 8.10 -15.28 -47.43
C VAL A 17 8.23 -14.20 -48.49
N ASP A 18 9.05 -13.17 -48.24
CA ASP A 18 9.35 -12.14 -49.25
C ASP A 18 9.96 -12.73 -50.52
N TYR A 19 10.95 -13.61 -50.39
CA TYR A 19 11.60 -14.26 -51.52
C TYR A 19 10.59 -15.05 -52.36
N TRP A 20 9.74 -15.83 -51.70
CA TRP A 20 8.73 -16.62 -52.39
C TRP A 20 7.71 -15.73 -53.13
N ILE A 21 7.23 -14.66 -52.49
CA ILE A 21 6.30 -13.71 -53.11
C ILE A 21 6.98 -12.99 -54.30
N SER A 22 8.14 -12.38 -54.07
CA SER A 22 8.80 -11.50 -55.05
C SER A 22 9.42 -12.25 -56.23
N VAL A 23 10.09 -13.37 -55.96
CA VAL A 23 10.89 -14.11 -56.95
C VAL A 23 10.10 -15.25 -57.58
N VAL A 24 9.36 -16.02 -56.79
CA VAL A 24 8.66 -17.23 -57.28
C VAL A 24 7.29 -16.87 -57.84
N TRP A 25 6.51 -16.07 -57.12
CA TRP A 25 5.13 -15.76 -57.50
C TRP A 25 5.02 -14.57 -58.46
N LEU A 26 5.56 -13.38 -58.09
CA LEU A 26 5.52 -12.20 -58.95
C LEU A 26 6.57 -12.24 -60.08
N LYS A 27 7.60 -13.10 -59.98
CA LYS A 27 8.74 -13.17 -60.91
C LYS A 27 9.42 -11.82 -61.16
N ARG A 28 9.39 -10.93 -60.17
CA ARG A 28 9.95 -9.58 -60.22
C ARG A 28 10.88 -9.37 -59.02
N PRO A 29 12.12 -9.88 -59.07
CA PRO A 29 13.05 -9.85 -57.94
C PRO A 29 13.39 -8.43 -57.47
N HIS A 30 13.32 -7.43 -58.36
CA HIS A 30 13.54 -6.02 -58.02
C HIS A 30 12.45 -5.43 -57.10
N HIS A 31 11.30 -6.09 -56.92
CA HIS A 31 10.23 -5.66 -56.02
C HIS A 31 10.41 -6.16 -54.57
N SER A 32 11.38 -7.03 -54.29
CA SER A 32 11.64 -7.60 -52.96
C SER A 32 11.82 -6.52 -51.89
N TRP A 33 12.56 -5.45 -52.18
CA TRP A 33 12.74 -4.33 -51.24
C TRP A 33 11.43 -3.60 -50.91
N LEU A 34 10.52 -3.47 -51.90
CA LEU A 34 9.22 -2.84 -51.71
C LEU A 34 8.30 -3.74 -50.88
N ILE A 35 8.25 -5.03 -51.19
CA ILE A 35 7.38 -6.00 -50.51
C ILE A 35 7.84 -6.23 -49.06
N ALA A 36 9.14 -6.41 -48.83
CA ALA A 36 9.72 -6.46 -47.49
C ALA A 36 9.42 -5.19 -46.67
N GLY A 37 9.55 -4.00 -47.28
CA GLY A 37 9.23 -2.73 -46.62
C GLY A 37 7.75 -2.62 -46.23
N VAL A 38 6.84 -2.99 -47.13
CA VAL A 38 5.39 -3.01 -46.87
C VAL A 38 5.05 -4.02 -45.77
N MET A 39 5.61 -5.23 -45.81
CA MET A 39 5.40 -6.24 -44.76
C MET A 39 5.94 -5.80 -43.40
N GLY A 40 7.09 -5.12 -43.38
CA GLY A 40 7.63 -4.49 -42.16
C GLY A 40 6.68 -3.46 -41.57
N LEU A 41 6.19 -2.52 -42.39
CA LEU A 41 5.22 -1.51 -41.97
C LEU A 41 3.89 -2.12 -41.51
N ALA A 42 3.39 -3.13 -42.23
CA ALA A 42 2.17 -3.85 -41.87
C ALA A 42 2.33 -4.57 -40.52
N THR A 43 3.47 -5.20 -40.28
CA THR A 43 3.76 -5.88 -39.01
C THR A 43 3.86 -4.87 -37.86
N CYS A 44 4.55 -3.75 -38.05
CA CYS A 44 4.58 -2.66 -37.07
C CYS A 44 3.17 -2.12 -36.76
N GLY A 45 2.36 -1.89 -37.79
CA GLY A 45 0.97 -1.46 -37.65
C GLY A 45 0.13 -2.46 -36.87
N ALA A 46 0.24 -3.75 -37.21
CA ALA A 46 -0.46 -4.83 -36.51
C ALA A 46 -0.05 -4.93 -35.04
N LEU A 47 1.25 -4.83 -34.73
CA LEU A 47 1.76 -4.85 -33.36
C LEU A 47 1.27 -3.64 -32.56
N VAL A 48 1.23 -2.44 -33.15
CA VAL A 48 0.70 -1.23 -32.51
C VAL A 48 -0.80 -1.38 -32.24
N ALA A 49 -1.57 -1.89 -33.21
CA ALA A 49 -3.00 -2.14 -33.04
C ALA A 49 -3.25 -3.18 -31.94
N TYR A 50 -2.53 -4.30 -31.96
CA TYR A 50 -2.60 -5.36 -30.95
C TYR A 50 -2.21 -4.85 -29.56
N HIS A 51 -1.16 -4.04 -29.45
CA HIS A 51 -0.77 -3.42 -28.18
C HIS A 51 -1.87 -2.51 -27.62
N ARG A 52 -2.58 -1.77 -28.50
CA ARG A 52 -3.70 -0.89 -28.09
C ARG A 52 -4.94 -1.66 -27.66
N THR A 53 -5.19 -2.86 -28.17
CA THR A 53 -6.37 -3.65 -27.80
C THR A 53 -6.20 -4.42 -26.48
N ILE A 54 -4.98 -4.82 -26.13
CA ILE A 54 -4.73 -5.64 -24.93
C ILE A 54 -4.56 -4.81 -23.67
N ARG A 55 -4.02 -3.60 -23.76
CA ARG A 55 -3.77 -2.78 -22.59
C ARG A 55 -4.99 -1.91 -22.28
N PRO A 56 -5.68 -2.12 -21.14
CA PRO A 56 -6.78 -1.25 -20.75
C PRO A 56 -6.28 0.19 -20.64
N ASP A 57 -7.07 1.13 -21.16
CA ASP A 57 -6.79 2.57 -21.11
C ASP A 57 -7.14 3.20 -19.75
N GLN A 58 -7.38 2.35 -18.75
CA GLN A 58 -7.79 2.74 -17.41
C GLN A 58 -6.57 2.99 -16.54
N ILE A 59 -6.67 4.01 -15.69
CA ILE A 59 -5.69 4.25 -14.63
C ILE A 59 -6.00 3.26 -13.51
N ILE A 60 -5.00 2.49 -13.08
CA ILE A 60 -5.16 1.56 -11.96
C ILE A 60 -4.54 2.21 -10.72
N VAL A 61 -5.32 2.29 -9.64
CA VAL A 61 -4.86 2.85 -8.37
C VAL A 61 -4.81 1.73 -7.33
N ASN A 62 -3.63 1.49 -6.77
CA ASN A 62 -3.47 0.65 -5.59
C ASN A 62 -3.24 1.54 -4.37
N THR A 63 -3.90 1.25 -3.27
CA THR A 63 -3.80 2.03 -2.04
C THR A 63 -3.49 1.14 -0.84
N ALA A 64 -2.72 1.71 0.10
CA ALA A 64 -2.47 1.14 1.41
C ALA A 64 -2.61 2.26 2.44
N ARG A 65 -3.37 2.01 3.51
CA ARG A 65 -3.64 2.98 4.56
C ARG A 65 -3.37 2.38 5.93
N VAL A 66 -2.84 3.22 6.82
CA VAL A 66 -2.75 2.95 8.26
C VAL A 66 -3.34 4.16 8.96
N VAL A 67 -4.33 3.91 9.81
CA VAL A 67 -5.05 4.93 10.59
C VAL A 67 -4.84 4.66 12.07
N ASP A 68 -4.33 5.65 12.77
CA ASP A 68 -4.06 5.62 14.19
C ASP A 68 -5.09 6.46 14.92
N VAL A 69 -5.67 5.92 15.97
CA VAL A 69 -6.71 6.58 16.76
C VAL A 69 -6.32 6.52 18.22
N ASP A 70 -6.18 7.67 18.85
CA ASP A 70 -6.04 7.78 20.30
C ASP A 70 -7.43 7.83 20.94
N ALA A 71 -7.81 6.76 21.64
CA ALA A 71 -9.14 6.64 22.24
C ALA A 71 -9.36 7.62 23.42
N GLN A 72 -8.30 8.17 24.04
CA GLN A 72 -8.45 9.15 25.12
C GLN A 72 -8.68 10.55 24.57
N THR A 73 -7.90 10.94 23.57
CA THR A 73 -7.90 12.32 23.06
C THR A 73 -8.84 12.52 21.88
N GLY A 74 -9.27 11.43 21.22
CA GLY A 74 -10.04 11.50 19.98
C GLY A 74 -9.20 11.95 18.78
N ARG A 75 -7.87 12.00 18.91
CA ARG A 75 -6.99 12.34 17.80
C ARG A 75 -6.86 11.15 16.86
N MET A 76 -7.08 11.40 15.57
CA MET A 76 -6.83 10.46 14.49
C MET A 76 -5.68 10.96 13.61
N ASP A 77 -4.67 10.12 13.41
CA ASP A 77 -3.56 10.36 12.49
C ASP A 77 -3.59 9.30 11.39
N GLY A 78 -3.40 9.68 10.14
CA GLY A 78 -3.54 8.77 9.01
C GLY A 78 -2.40 8.87 8.01
N HIS A 79 -2.09 7.73 7.40
CA HIS A 79 -1.08 7.56 6.37
C HIS A 79 -1.66 6.81 5.18
N LEU A 80 -1.43 7.31 3.97
CA LEU A 80 -1.92 6.72 2.72
C LEU A 80 -0.79 6.68 1.69
N TRP A 81 -0.47 5.47 1.22
CA TRP A 81 0.36 5.26 0.03
C TRP A 81 -0.53 4.93 -1.15
N SER A 82 -0.27 5.56 -2.28
CA SER A 82 -1.02 5.35 -3.51
C SER A 82 -0.11 5.14 -4.70
N HIS A 83 -0.31 4.04 -5.42
CA HIS A 83 0.41 3.70 -6.63
C HIS A 83 -0.52 3.84 -7.82
N VAL A 84 -0.23 4.83 -8.67
CA VAL A 84 -1.01 5.16 -9.86
C VAL A 84 -0.30 4.61 -11.09
N TYR A 85 -0.87 3.57 -11.68
CA TYR A 85 -0.39 3.00 -12.94
C TYR A 85 -1.16 3.58 -14.13
N SER A 86 -0.44 3.88 -15.21
CA SER A 86 -1.02 4.28 -16.49
C SER A 86 -0.44 3.47 -17.64
N SER A 87 -1.30 2.94 -18.51
CA SER A 87 -0.87 2.23 -19.72
C SER A 87 -0.31 3.16 -20.80
N ARG A 88 -0.61 4.47 -20.72
CA ARG A 88 -0.14 5.52 -21.63
C ARG A 88 0.55 6.65 -20.87
N ALA A 89 1.41 7.40 -21.55
CA ALA A 89 1.99 8.60 -20.98
C ALA A 89 0.88 9.64 -20.75
N ARG A 90 0.75 10.14 -19.51
CA ARG A 90 -0.28 11.12 -19.12
C ARG A 90 0.30 12.12 -18.12
N GLN A 91 -0.24 13.34 -18.12
CA GLN A 91 -0.09 14.26 -16.99
C GLN A 91 -1.40 14.23 -16.22
N ILE A 92 -1.31 14.13 -14.90
CA ILE A 92 -2.47 14.02 -14.03
C ILE A 92 -2.38 15.02 -12.88
N ASP A 93 -3.54 15.36 -12.34
CA ASP A 93 -3.68 16.06 -11.08
C ASP A 93 -4.22 15.08 -10.03
N VAL A 94 -3.56 15.00 -8.88
CA VAL A 94 -3.85 14.04 -7.80
C VAL A 94 -4.23 14.81 -6.54
N HIS A 95 -5.35 14.42 -5.94
CA HIS A 95 -5.86 15.01 -4.70
C HIS A 95 -6.40 13.91 -3.77
N ALA A 96 -6.44 14.19 -2.47
CA ALA A 96 -7.05 13.31 -1.48
C ALA A 96 -8.50 13.74 -1.21
N ASN A 97 -9.44 12.81 -1.37
CA ASN A 97 -10.86 13.01 -1.13
C ASN A 97 -11.23 12.50 0.26
N PHE A 98 -11.55 13.45 1.14
CA PHE A 98 -12.03 13.19 2.48
C PHE A 98 -13.55 13.38 2.54
N PRO A 99 -14.26 12.61 3.39
CA PRO A 99 -15.68 12.84 3.67
C PRO A 99 -15.89 14.15 4.45
N THR A 100 -14.95 14.46 5.34
CA THR A 100 -14.88 15.63 6.22
C THR A 100 -13.53 16.32 6.02
N GLN A 101 -13.45 17.64 6.09
CA GLN A 101 -12.15 18.30 5.95
C GLN A 101 -11.23 17.93 7.12
N PRO A 102 -10.02 17.42 6.87
CA PRO A 102 -9.06 17.12 7.91
C PRO A 102 -8.48 18.41 8.52
N ASN A 103 -7.99 18.31 9.75
CA ASN A 103 -7.34 19.43 10.45
C ASN A 103 -6.04 19.83 9.74
N ASP A 104 -5.26 18.82 9.34
CA ASP A 104 -4.04 18.99 8.56
C ASP A 104 -3.91 17.83 7.56
N CYS A 105 -3.37 18.11 6.38
CA CYS A 105 -3.17 17.14 5.32
C CYS A 105 -2.05 17.59 4.39
N MET A 106 -1.12 16.67 4.18
CA MET A 106 -0.06 16.75 3.20
C MET A 106 -0.28 15.68 2.14
N LEU A 107 -0.03 16.03 0.87
CA LEU A 107 0.01 15.09 -0.24
C LEU A 107 1.18 15.46 -1.16
N ASP A 108 2.04 14.49 -1.43
CA ASP A 108 3.13 14.65 -2.40
C ASP A 108 3.41 13.33 -3.14
N TRP A 109 4.23 13.37 -4.20
CA TRP A 109 4.78 12.17 -4.79
C TRP A 109 5.80 11.54 -3.83
N GLN A 110 5.86 10.21 -3.85
CA GLN A 110 6.82 9.45 -3.05
C GLN A 110 7.96 8.97 -3.95
N GLY A 111 9.16 9.50 -3.72
CA GLY A 111 10.36 9.02 -4.38
C GLY A 111 10.76 7.62 -3.92
N LEU A 112 11.35 6.84 -4.82
CA LEU A 112 11.96 5.57 -4.46
C LEU A 112 13.34 5.88 -3.85
N PRO A 113 13.68 5.39 -2.65
CA PRO A 113 15.03 5.54 -2.12
C PRO A 113 16.05 4.72 -2.94
N GLY A 114 17.31 5.15 -2.94
CA GLY A 114 18.44 4.42 -3.54
C GLY A 114 18.77 4.80 -4.99
N ASN A 115 19.76 4.08 -5.53
CA ASN A 115 20.42 4.37 -6.82
C ASN A 115 19.79 3.67 -8.04
N GLY A 116 18.71 2.91 -7.85
CA GLY A 116 18.02 2.22 -8.94
C GLY A 116 17.37 3.18 -9.93
N LEU A 117 16.94 2.67 -11.09
CA LEU A 117 16.23 3.49 -12.08
C LEU A 117 14.96 4.12 -11.46
N GLY A 118 14.88 5.46 -11.51
CA GLY A 118 13.80 6.23 -10.86
C GLY A 118 13.96 6.42 -9.35
N GLY A 119 15.10 6.01 -8.78
CA GLY A 119 15.49 6.29 -7.41
C GLY A 119 15.99 7.72 -7.23
N LEU A 120 15.78 8.28 -6.04
CA LEU A 120 16.17 9.65 -5.69
C LEU A 120 17.68 9.87 -5.69
N GLU A 121 18.47 8.81 -5.51
CA GLU A 121 19.93 8.87 -5.51
C GLU A 121 20.52 8.45 -6.88
N SER A 122 19.66 8.19 -7.87
CA SER A 122 20.08 7.81 -9.22
C SER A 122 20.91 8.93 -9.86
N GLN A 123 22.14 8.59 -10.26
CA GLN A 123 23.02 9.48 -11.03
C GLN A 123 22.65 9.55 -12.51
N MET A 124 21.63 8.80 -12.95
CA MET A 124 21.11 8.92 -14.31
C MET A 124 20.46 10.30 -14.48
N GLN A 125 21.19 11.22 -15.12
CA GLN A 125 20.64 12.48 -15.61
C GLN A 125 19.57 12.15 -16.67
N LEU A 126 18.30 12.26 -16.28
CA LEU A 126 17.21 12.30 -17.24
C LEU A 126 17.21 13.71 -17.86
N ASP A 127 18.06 13.90 -18.86
CA ASP A 127 18.09 15.11 -19.72
C ASP A 127 16.80 15.28 -20.55
N ARG A 128 15.88 14.31 -20.50
CA ARG A 128 14.51 14.51 -20.97
C ARG A 128 13.74 15.25 -19.89
N ALA A 129 13.51 16.54 -20.13
CA ALA A 129 12.62 17.40 -19.37
C ALA A 129 11.32 16.64 -19.02
N MET A 130 11.25 16.12 -17.79
CA MET A 130 9.98 15.70 -17.25
C MET A 130 9.09 16.95 -17.15
N PRO A 131 7.77 16.82 -17.40
CA PRO A 131 6.88 17.95 -17.26
C PRO A 131 7.05 18.65 -15.92
N ALA A 132 7.00 19.97 -15.94
CA ALA A 132 6.90 20.74 -14.71
C ALA A 132 5.64 20.28 -13.95
N TYR A 133 5.77 20.12 -12.64
CA TYR A 133 4.66 19.83 -11.75
C TYR A 133 4.66 20.85 -10.61
N SER A 134 3.53 20.98 -9.93
CA SER A 134 3.41 21.81 -8.74
C SER A 134 2.78 21.00 -7.60
N VAL A 135 3.24 21.27 -6.39
CA VAL A 135 2.68 20.68 -5.17
C VAL A 135 2.05 21.82 -4.40
N ARG A 136 0.77 21.70 -4.11
CA ARG A 136 0.01 22.63 -3.28
C ARG A 136 -0.28 21.94 -1.95
N GLY A 137 0.21 22.51 -0.86
CA GLY A 137 -0.20 22.09 0.50
C GLY A 137 -1.65 22.45 0.80
N GLN A 138 -2.17 21.97 1.93
CA GLN A 138 -3.50 22.39 2.39
C GLN A 138 -3.52 23.89 2.67
N HIS A 139 -4.55 24.58 2.19
CA HIS A 139 -4.75 26.00 2.47
C HIS A 139 -6.25 26.30 2.58
N GLU A 140 -6.72 26.64 3.78
CA GLU A 140 -8.11 26.98 4.18
C GLU A 140 -9.21 26.19 3.47
N ARG A 141 -9.52 26.54 2.21
CA ARG A 141 -10.62 25.98 1.40
C ARG A 141 -10.19 25.00 0.32
N LEU A 142 -8.90 24.81 0.09
CA LEU A 142 -8.37 23.97 -0.97
C LEU A 142 -7.66 22.74 -0.39
N PRO A 143 -8.06 21.51 -0.82
CA PRO A 143 -7.34 20.31 -0.44
C PRO A 143 -5.95 20.30 -1.06
N PRO A 144 -4.98 19.58 -0.46
CA PRO A 144 -3.66 19.44 -1.04
C PRO A 144 -3.74 18.71 -2.38
N MET A 145 -2.88 19.10 -3.31
CA MET A 145 -2.90 18.61 -4.68
C MET A 145 -1.50 18.58 -5.28
N VAL A 146 -1.20 17.50 -6.00
CA VAL A 146 -0.04 17.42 -6.89
C VAL A 146 -0.54 17.57 -8.31
N SER A 147 -0.16 18.65 -8.99
CA SER A 147 -0.67 19.00 -10.32
C SER A 147 0.39 18.87 -11.41
N GLY A 148 -0.02 18.39 -12.58
CA GLY A 148 0.82 18.28 -13.77
C GLY A 148 1.83 17.13 -13.72
N VAL A 149 1.67 16.19 -12.78
CA VAL A 149 2.66 15.12 -12.61
C VAL A 149 2.59 14.13 -13.77
N GLY A 150 3.73 13.94 -14.44
CA GLY A 150 3.88 12.99 -15.52
C GLY A 150 3.91 11.54 -15.01
N VAL A 151 3.05 10.68 -15.56
CA VAL A 151 3.09 9.23 -15.44
C VAL A 151 3.52 8.65 -16.78
N PRO A 152 4.65 7.93 -16.87
CA PRO A 152 5.12 7.37 -18.13
C PRO A 152 4.22 6.24 -18.63
N ALA A 153 4.28 5.97 -19.94
CA ALA A 153 3.56 4.85 -20.53
C ALA A 153 4.03 3.53 -19.92
N ALA A 154 3.07 2.66 -19.55
CA ALA A 154 3.32 1.42 -18.81
C ALA A 154 4.04 1.65 -17.47
N GLY A 155 3.90 2.83 -16.88
CA GLY A 155 4.61 3.25 -15.68
C GLY A 155 3.70 3.39 -14.47
N THR A 156 4.34 3.41 -13.30
CA THR A 156 3.68 3.68 -12.01
C THR A 156 4.32 4.88 -11.35
N LYS A 157 3.50 5.85 -10.93
CA LYS A 157 3.91 6.95 -10.04
C LYS A 157 3.35 6.68 -8.65
N ARG A 158 4.12 7.03 -7.61
CA ARG A 158 3.74 6.80 -6.21
C ARG A 158 3.46 8.12 -5.54
N PHE A 159 2.48 8.13 -4.66
CA PHE A 159 2.08 9.27 -3.84
C PHE A 159 1.96 8.85 -2.40
N TYR A 160 2.20 9.81 -1.52
CA TYR A 160 2.06 9.67 -0.09
C TYR A 160 1.21 10.83 0.44
N ALA A 161 0.21 10.49 1.24
CA ALA A 161 -0.54 11.46 2.01
C ALA A 161 -0.43 11.15 3.51
N ALA A 162 -0.35 12.20 4.31
CA ALA A 162 -0.51 12.14 5.75
C ALA A 162 -1.59 13.14 6.15
N TRP A 163 -2.42 12.80 7.11
CA TRP A 163 -3.46 13.70 7.59
C TRP A 163 -3.71 13.51 9.09
N THR A 164 -4.31 14.54 9.68
CA THR A 164 -4.80 14.50 11.05
C THR A 164 -6.26 14.95 11.09
N GLU A 165 -7.03 14.32 11.95
CA GLU A 165 -8.45 14.61 12.13
C GLU A 165 -8.80 14.42 13.61
N ALA A 166 -9.86 15.09 14.06
CA ALA A 166 -10.44 14.86 15.38
C ALA A 166 -11.71 14.05 15.21
N ILE A 167 -11.80 12.94 15.95
CA ILE A 167 -13.03 12.17 16.08
C ILE A 167 -13.55 12.33 17.51
N THR A 168 -14.86 12.21 17.68
CA THR A 168 -15.47 12.13 18.99
C THR A 168 -15.75 10.65 19.28
N PRO A 169 -14.97 9.98 20.15
CA PRO A 169 -15.23 8.58 20.49
C PRO A 169 -16.59 8.52 21.19
N GLU A 170 -17.55 7.78 20.63
CA GLU A 170 -18.88 7.66 21.24
C GLU A 170 -18.83 6.83 22.54
N GLN A 171 -17.91 5.87 22.60
CA GLN A 171 -17.77 4.92 23.70
C GLN A 171 -16.30 4.66 23.99
N GLN A 172 -15.99 4.40 25.25
CA GLN A 172 -14.62 4.16 25.72
C GLN A 172 -14.47 2.71 26.20
N SER A 173 -13.32 2.13 25.88
CA SER A 173 -12.91 0.83 26.40
C SER A 173 -12.46 0.97 27.86
N SER A 174 -12.66 -0.08 28.66
CA SER A 174 -12.20 -0.16 30.05
C SER A 174 -11.35 -1.41 30.20
N LEU A 175 -10.03 -1.23 30.17
CA LEU A 175 -9.07 -2.32 30.26
C LEU A 175 -8.22 -2.19 31.52
N ARG A 176 -8.02 -3.32 32.20
CA ARG A 176 -7.15 -3.42 33.37
C ARG A 176 -6.15 -4.54 33.16
N GLU A 177 -4.96 -4.35 33.69
CA GLU A 177 -3.97 -5.40 33.73
C GLU A 177 -4.21 -6.31 34.95
N MET A 178 -4.25 -7.62 34.69
CA MET A 178 -4.36 -8.66 35.70
C MET A 178 -3.06 -8.76 36.51
N PRO A 179 -3.13 -8.77 37.85
CA PRO A 179 -1.95 -8.85 38.70
C PRO A 179 -1.06 -10.06 38.40
N GLY A 180 0.21 -9.82 38.09
CA GLY A 180 1.26 -10.85 37.98
C GLY A 180 1.27 -11.66 36.68
N LEU A 181 0.40 -11.37 35.71
CA LEU A 181 0.30 -12.13 34.45
C LEU A 181 0.62 -11.29 33.20
N ASP A 182 0.77 -9.96 33.32
CA ASP A 182 0.81 -9.01 32.19
C ASP A 182 -0.34 -9.25 31.18
N GLN A 183 -1.47 -9.75 31.67
CA GLN A 183 -2.67 -10.06 30.89
C GLN A 183 -3.76 -9.03 31.09
N LEU A 184 -4.71 -8.95 30.18
CA LEU A 184 -5.79 -7.97 30.21
C LEU A 184 -7.13 -8.59 30.61
N GLU A 185 -7.88 -7.84 31.40
CA GLU A 185 -9.31 -8.06 31.67
C GLU A 185 -10.10 -6.77 31.42
N GLY A 186 -11.42 -6.91 31.19
CA GLY A 186 -12.33 -5.78 31.02
C GLY A 186 -13.06 -5.81 29.68
N GLU A 187 -13.34 -4.64 29.13
CA GLU A 187 -14.14 -4.48 27.92
C GLU A 187 -13.40 -3.62 26.89
N VAL A 188 -13.30 -4.14 25.67
CA VAL A 188 -12.83 -3.40 24.51
C VAL A 188 -14.02 -3.07 23.62
N VAL A 189 -14.06 -1.83 23.14
CA VAL A 189 -15.13 -1.27 22.31
C VAL A 189 -14.53 -0.74 21.01
N ASN A 190 -15.23 -0.92 19.88
CA ASN A 190 -14.92 -0.21 18.64
C ASN A 190 -15.47 1.24 18.74
N PRO A 191 -14.61 2.27 18.89
CA PRO A 191 -15.06 3.64 19.06
C PRO A 191 -15.42 4.34 17.74
N LEU A 192 -15.24 3.65 16.60
CA LEU A 192 -15.44 4.23 15.27
C LEU A 192 -16.88 4.04 14.80
N SER A 193 -17.31 4.91 13.89
CA SER A 193 -18.59 4.83 13.18
C SER A 193 -18.60 3.81 12.03
N VAL A 194 -17.52 3.03 11.88
CA VAL A 194 -17.34 2.03 10.83
C VAL A 194 -16.92 0.69 11.43
N ASP A 195 -17.21 -0.38 10.70
CA ASP A 195 -16.91 -1.74 11.13
C ASP A 195 -15.41 -2.05 11.01
N LEU A 196 -14.89 -2.76 12.01
CA LEU A 196 -13.55 -3.33 12.01
C LEU A 196 -13.63 -4.83 11.69
N ARG A 197 -12.77 -5.31 10.80
CA ARG A 197 -12.60 -6.74 10.49
C ARG A 197 -11.26 -7.27 10.98
N ASP A 198 -11.18 -8.59 11.12
CA ASP A 198 -9.97 -9.32 11.49
C ASP A 198 -9.31 -8.69 12.73
N THR A 199 -10.10 -8.51 13.79
CA THR A 199 -9.68 -7.69 14.93
C THR A 199 -8.85 -8.49 15.94
N PHE A 200 -7.84 -7.81 16.46
CA PHE A 200 -6.93 -8.32 17.46
C PHE A 200 -6.65 -7.23 18.48
N LEU A 201 -6.61 -7.58 19.77
CA LEU A 201 -6.08 -6.68 20.78
C LEU A 201 -4.64 -7.07 21.09
N LEU A 202 -3.76 -6.08 21.09
CA LEU A 202 -2.34 -6.26 21.34
C LEU A 202 -1.96 -5.59 22.66
N TYR A 203 -1.20 -6.28 23.50
CA TYR A 203 -0.68 -5.72 24.75
C TYR A 203 0.60 -6.43 25.18
N HIS A 204 1.67 -5.67 25.36
CA HIS A 204 3.01 -6.21 25.65
C HIS A 204 3.40 -7.28 24.61
N ARG A 205 3.52 -8.55 25.03
CA ARG A 205 3.85 -9.69 24.15
C ARG A 205 2.63 -10.47 23.66
N TRP A 206 1.44 -10.09 24.11
CA TRP A 206 0.22 -10.86 23.91
C TRP A 206 -0.63 -10.31 22.76
N ILE A 207 -1.22 -11.22 22.01
CA ILE A 207 -2.30 -10.96 21.06
C ILE A 207 -3.55 -11.72 21.49
N TYR A 208 -4.63 -10.98 21.74
CA TYR A 208 -5.94 -11.51 22.05
C TYR A 208 -6.76 -11.54 20.76
N PRO A 209 -7.07 -12.74 20.21
CA PRO A 209 -7.98 -12.82 19.08
C PRO A 209 -9.39 -12.39 19.53
N LEU A 210 -9.98 -11.46 18.79
CA LEU A 210 -11.35 -11.01 19.02
C LEU A 210 -12.28 -11.62 17.96
N LYS A 211 -13.53 -11.14 17.92
CA LYS A 211 -14.50 -11.53 16.88
C LYS A 211 -13.91 -11.19 15.50
N GLY A 212 -14.19 -12.02 14.48
CA GLY A 212 -13.73 -11.74 13.10
C GLY A 212 -14.24 -10.41 12.52
N ARG A 213 -15.32 -9.85 13.09
CA ARG A 213 -15.83 -8.52 12.79
C ARG A 213 -16.36 -7.87 14.06
N MET A 214 -16.03 -6.61 14.29
CA MET A 214 -16.56 -5.75 15.35
C MET A 214 -17.27 -4.58 14.68
N PRO A 215 -18.61 -4.60 14.62
CA PRO A 215 -19.39 -3.47 14.13
C PRO A 215 -19.07 -2.15 14.86
N ALA A 216 -19.47 -1.02 14.27
CA ALA A 216 -19.42 0.28 14.93
C ALA A 216 -20.08 0.21 16.32
N GLY A 217 -19.36 0.63 17.38
CA GLY A 217 -19.84 0.57 18.76
C GLY A 217 -19.95 -0.84 19.39
N ASP A 218 -19.56 -1.91 18.69
CA ASP A 218 -19.58 -3.26 19.27
C ASP A 218 -18.52 -3.44 20.36
N ARG A 219 -18.80 -4.37 21.27
CA ARG A 219 -18.02 -4.67 22.46
C ARG A 219 -17.55 -6.12 22.49
N ALA A 220 -16.35 -6.31 23.04
CA ALA A 220 -15.82 -7.62 23.40
C ALA A 220 -15.30 -7.61 24.84
N VAL A 221 -15.70 -8.61 25.61
CA VAL A 221 -15.28 -8.78 27.00
C VAL A 221 -14.04 -9.67 27.05
N LEU A 222 -12.97 -9.15 27.64
CA LEU A 222 -11.77 -9.90 27.97
C LEU A 222 -11.94 -10.52 29.35
N SER A 223 -11.88 -11.85 29.39
CA SER A 223 -11.88 -12.63 30.62
C SER A 223 -10.78 -13.68 30.54
N ALA A 224 -10.51 -14.36 31.66
CA ALA A 224 -9.53 -15.44 31.74
C ALA A 224 -9.79 -16.62 30.76
N GLN A 225 -10.96 -16.68 30.11
CA GLN A 225 -11.26 -17.70 29.10
C GLN A 225 -10.63 -17.40 27.73
N ILE A 226 -10.29 -16.15 27.43
CA ILE A 226 -9.63 -15.78 26.18
C ILE A 226 -8.14 -16.07 26.33
N ILE A 227 -7.68 -17.13 25.66
CA ILE A 227 -6.27 -17.53 25.68
C ILE A 227 -5.47 -16.61 24.76
N PRO A 228 -4.59 -15.73 25.28
CA PRO A 228 -3.74 -14.90 24.45
C PRO A 228 -2.70 -15.76 23.72
N ARG A 229 -2.27 -15.30 22.56
CA ARG A 229 -1.15 -15.90 21.81
C ARG A 229 0.06 -14.98 21.88
N ASP A 230 1.22 -15.52 21.57
CA ASP A 230 2.46 -14.76 21.49
C ASP A 230 2.48 -13.91 20.20
N LEU A 231 2.71 -12.60 20.34
CA LEU A 231 2.74 -11.65 19.23
C LEU A 231 3.94 -11.93 18.31
N GLU A 232 5.12 -12.15 18.87
CA GLU A 232 6.33 -12.39 18.10
C GLU A 232 6.16 -13.63 17.21
N ARG A 233 5.53 -14.69 17.74
CA ARG A 233 5.18 -15.90 16.98
C ARG A 233 4.33 -15.59 15.75
N ARG A 234 3.37 -14.65 15.86
CA ARG A 234 2.53 -14.21 14.73
C ARG A 234 3.33 -13.40 13.71
N LEU A 235 4.04 -12.37 14.16
CA LEU A 235 4.81 -11.48 13.29
C LEU A 235 5.92 -12.25 12.53
N ASN A 236 6.50 -13.24 13.20
CA ASN A 236 7.54 -14.11 12.64
C ASN A 236 6.98 -15.33 11.90
N ARG A 237 5.65 -15.46 11.81
CA ARG A 237 4.92 -16.63 11.28
C ARG A 237 5.58 -17.95 11.68
N ARG A 238 5.91 -18.09 12.97
CA ARG A 238 6.56 -19.30 13.49
C ARG A 238 5.62 -20.49 13.31
N GLN A 239 5.99 -21.38 12.41
CA GLN A 239 5.31 -22.64 12.17
C GLN A 239 6.07 -23.76 12.89
N GLU A 240 5.31 -24.71 13.42
CA GLU A 240 5.87 -25.93 13.97
C GLU A 240 6.00 -26.92 12.81
N ILE A 241 7.24 -27.21 12.42
CA ILE A 241 7.57 -28.19 11.40
C ILE A 241 8.41 -29.25 12.10
N ASP A 242 7.89 -30.48 12.16
CA ASP A 242 8.59 -31.64 12.74
C ASP A 242 9.04 -31.44 14.20
N GLY A 243 8.14 -30.90 15.04
CA GLY A 243 8.40 -30.64 16.46
C GLY A 243 9.39 -29.50 16.75
N LYS A 244 9.90 -28.82 15.71
CA LYS A 244 10.74 -27.63 15.83
C LYS A 244 9.97 -26.38 15.38
N LEU A 245 9.92 -25.40 16.27
CA LEU A 245 9.42 -24.06 15.94
C LEU A 245 10.43 -23.36 15.03
N THR A 246 10.07 -23.22 13.75
CA THR A 246 10.89 -22.49 12.77
C THR A 246 10.19 -21.21 12.37
N SER A 247 10.87 -20.07 12.48
CA SER A 247 10.36 -18.80 11.95
C SER A 247 10.40 -18.82 10.42
N ALA A 248 9.32 -18.36 9.79
CA ALA A 248 9.35 -18.16 8.35
C ALA A 248 10.31 -17.01 8.04
N ARG A 249 11.39 -17.29 7.30
CA ARG A 249 12.37 -16.26 6.91
C ARG A 249 11.64 -15.11 6.20
N TRP A 250 11.99 -13.89 6.56
CA TRP A 250 11.56 -12.71 5.80
C TRP A 250 12.29 -12.67 4.46
N ASP A 251 11.53 -12.58 3.36
CA ASP A 251 12.07 -12.39 2.02
C ASP A 251 11.60 -11.03 1.47
N PRO A 252 12.49 -10.01 1.39
CA PRO A 252 12.16 -8.72 0.79
C PRO A 252 11.75 -8.80 -0.69
N ALA A 253 12.11 -9.87 -1.40
CA ALA A 253 11.76 -10.06 -2.80
C ALA A 253 10.34 -10.64 -3.00
N GLU A 254 9.69 -11.08 -1.92
CA GLU A 254 8.35 -11.65 -1.98
C GLU A 254 7.30 -10.56 -2.28
N ARG A 255 6.86 -10.53 -3.53
CA ARG A 255 5.85 -9.59 -4.04
C ARG A 255 4.47 -10.24 -3.96
N GLY A 256 3.64 -9.79 -3.02
CA GLY A 256 2.25 -10.27 -2.90
C GLY A 256 1.67 -10.25 -1.50
N GLN A 257 2.49 -10.01 -0.47
CA GLN A 257 2.06 -10.02 0.94
C GLN A 257 2.04 -8.61 1.53
N LEU A 258 1.30 -7.68 0.92
CA LEU A 258 1.27 -6.29 1.39
C LEU A 258 0.75 -6.18 2.83
N ASP A 259 -0.24 -6.99 3.21
CA ASP A 259 -0.71 -7.07 4.59
C ASP A 259 0.42 -7.39 5.59
N ARG A 260 1.30 -8.34 5.24
CA ARG A 260 2.46 -8.69 6.08
C ARG A 260 3.47 -7.55 6.15
N VAL A 261 3.72 -6.87 5.03
CA VAL A 261 4.61 -5.70 4.98
C VAL A 261 4.07 -4.63 5.92
N LEU A 262 2.77 -4.29 5.84
CA LEU A 262 2.15 -3.29 6.69
C LEU A 262 2.16 -3.71 8.16
N GLU A 263 1.85 -4.96 8.48
CA GLU A 263 1.91 -5.48 9.86
C GLU A 263 3.33 -5.36 10.45
N LEU A 264 4.37 -5.70 9.67
CA LEU A 264 5.76 -5.53 10.08
C LEU A 264 6.18 -4.07 10.16
N MET A 265 5.66 -3.17 9.32
CA MET A 265 5.92 -1.73 9.45
C MET A 265 5.25 -1.17 10.71
N MET A 266 4.05 -1.65 11.05
CA MET A 266 3.31 -1.22 12.23
C MET A 266 3.94 -1.68 13.56
N PHE A 267 4.67 -2.79 13.54
CA PHE A 267 5.24 -3.44 14.74
C PHE A 267 6.67 -3.96 14.50
N HIS A 268 7.51 -3.18 13.82
CA HIS A 268 8.84 -3.63 13.36
C HIS A 268 9.72 -4.07 14.53
N ARG A 269 9.83 -3.25 15.58
CA ARG A 269 10.60 -3.60 16.79
C ARG A 269 10.04 -4.81 17.53
N ALA A 270 8.72 -4.92 17.68
CA ALA A 270 8.08 -6.08 18.31
C ALA A 270 8.30 -7.38 17.52
N ALA A 271 8.50 -7.29 16.20
CA ALA A 271 8.92 -8.40 15.35
C ALA A 271 10.44 -8.69 15.41
N SER A 272 11.15 -8.22 16.44
CA SER A 272 12.62 -8.28 16.56
C SER A 272 13.39 -7.39 15.57
N GLY A 273 12.71 -6.49 14.87
CA GLY A 273 13.32 -5.44 14.06
C GLY A 273 14.30 -5.94 13.00
N GLN A 274 15.48 -5.33 12.97
CA GLN A 274 16.53 -5.65 11.99
C GLN A 274 17.05 -7.09 12.14
N ASN A 275 16.99 -7.68 13.34
CA ASN A 275 17.43 -9.06 13.55
C ASN A 275 16.55 -10.07 12.79
N TYR A 276 15.28 -9.74 12.56
CA TYR A 276 14.37 -10.57 11.79
C TYR A 276 14.33 -10.17 10.31
N THR A 277 14.17 -8.88 10.00
CA THR A 277 13.95 -8.44 8.61
C THR A 277 15.24 -8.19 7.83
N SER A 278 16.40 -8.07 8.50
CA SER A 278 17.66 -7.55 7.95
C SER A 278 17.59 -6.12 7.35
N LEU A 279 16.46 -5.43 7.55
CA LEU A 279 16.18 -4.10 7.01
C LEU A 279 15.98 -3.09 8.14
N THR A 280 16.35 -1.84 7.88
CA THR A 280 16.10 -0.71 8.77
C THR A 280 14.75 -0.06 8.47
N HIS A 281 13.99 0.32 9.49
CA HIS A 281 12.71 1.01 9.33
C HIS A 281 12.86 2.55 9.36
N ARG A 282 13.77 3.09 8.53
CA ARG A 282 14.22 4.49 8.62
C ARG A 282 13.32 5.50 7.91
N TYR A 283 12.63 5.10 6.85
CA TYR A 283 11.85 6.03 6.02
C TYR A 283 10.42 6.26 6.51
N GLN A 284 9.88 5.35 7.32
CA GLN A 284 8.51 5.44 7.87
C GLN A 284 8.47 5.07 9.37
N PRO A 285 9.39 5.57 10.21
CA PRO A 285 9.50 5.15 11.61
C PRO A 285 8.24 5.48 12.42
N ILE A 286 7.47 6.48 11.99
CA ILE A 286 6.20 6.89 12.60
C ILE A 286 5.16 5.78 12.62
N LEU A 287 5.26 4.82 11.69
CA LEU A 287 4.36 3.69 11.69
C LEU A 287 4.70 2.68 12.77
N ASP A 288 5.90 2.61 13.32
CA ASP A 288 6.20 1.60 14.32
C ASP A 288 5.61 1.98 15.70
N SER A 289 4.56 1.28 16.11
CA SER A 289 3.89 1.46 17.40
C SER A 289 4.32 0.45 18.46
N SER A 290 5.39 -0.32 18.24
CA SER A 290 5.89 -1.30 19.21
C SER A 290 6.13 -0.68 20.59
N ASN A 291 6.69 0.55 20.65
CA ASN A 291 6.94 1.25 21.92
C ASN A 291 5.63 1.57 22.69
N ARG A 292 4.51 1.77 21.98
CA ARG A 292 3.22 2.02 22.64
C ARG A 292 2.72 0.76 23.34
N MET A 293 2.96 -0.41 22.78
CA MET A 293 2.60 -1.69 23.40
C MET A 293 3.43 -2.04 24.64
N GLU A 294 4.66 -1.54 24.72
CA GLU A 294 5.52 -1.64 25.90
C GLU A 294 5.09 -0.69 27.03
N SER A 295 4.22 0.28 26.73
CA SER A 295 3.63 1.18 27.72
C SER A 295 2.29 0.65 28.24
N ASN A 296 1.66 1.35 29.19
CA ASN A 296 0.32 1.05 29.73
C ASN A 296 -0.78 1.32 28.68
N CYS A 297 -0.62 0.80 27.47
CA CYS A 297 -1.48 1.02 26.33
C CYS A 297 -1.67 -0.29 25.56
N ALA A 298 -2.92 -0.69 25.37
CA ALA A 298 -3.31 -1.74 24.47
C ALA A 298 -3.60 -1.17 23.08
N VAL A 299 -3.39 -1.95 22.03
CA VAL A 299 -3.66 -1.56 20.65
C VAL A 299 -4.72 -2.49 20.07
N LEU A 300 -5.93 -1.98 19.85
CA LEU A 300 -6.94 -2.67 19.07
C LEU A 300 -6.61 -2.47 17.59
N LEU A 301 -6.17 -3.55 16.94
CA LEU A 301 -5.82 -3.60 15.53
C LEU A 301 -6.96 -4.22 14.73
N GLY A 302 -7.31 -3.64 13.59
CA GLY A 302 -8.30 -4.21 12.67
C GLY A 302 -8.21 -3.61 11.27
N ARG A 303 -8.95 -4.19 10.32
CA ARG A 303 -9.10 -3.68 8.97
C ARG A 303 -10.39 -2.87 8.83
N LEU A 304 -10.32 -1.74 8.13
CA LEU A 304 -11.50 -0.91 7.86
C LEU A 304 -12.28 -1.46 6.64
N ASP A 305 -13.61 -1.42 6.72
CA ASP A 305 -14.50 -1.81 5.60
C ASP A 305 -14.62 -0.71 4.53
N ASP A 306 -14.75 0.56 4.92
CA ASP A 306 -14.76 1.71 4.01
C ASP A 306 -13.78 2.77 4.53
N ALA A 307 -12.59 2.79 3.92
CA ALA A 307 -11.49 3.63 4.37
C ALA A 307 -11.41 4.92 3.57
N HIS A 308 -11.21 6.02 4.30
CA HIS A 308 -10.95 7.34 3.77
C HIS A 308 -9.57 7.85 4.23
N PRO A 309 -8.94 8.77 3.49
CA PRO A 309 -9.37 9.34 2.20
C PRO A 309 -9.16 8.38 1.01
N LYS A 310 -9.85 8.67 -0.09
CA LYS A 310 -9.63 8.03 -1.41
C LYS A 310 -8.83 8.99 -2.30
N ILE A 311 -7.97 8.49 -3.17
CA ILE A 311 -7.29 9.35 -4.15
C ILE A 311 -8.20 9.65 -5.33
N GLY A 312 -8.38 10.93 -5.63
CA GLY A 312 -8.99 11.41 -6.86
C GLY A 312 -7.94 11.77 -7.90
N ILE A 313 -8.25 11.49 -9.17
CA ILE A 313 -7.35 11.71 -10.31
C ILE A 313 -8.10 12.42 -11.43
N LYS A 314 -7.51 13.49 -11.95
CA LYS A 314 -7.96 14.22 -13.14
C LYS A 314 -6.84 14.27 -14.18
N LEU A 315 -7.18 14.43 -15.46
CA LEU A 315 -6.15 14.77 -16.45
C LEU A 315 -5.72 16.21 -16.21
N HIS A 316 -4.43 16.48 -16.35
CA HIS A 316 -3.94 17.85 -16.28
C HIS A 316 -4.60 18.71 -17.36
N HIS A 317 -5.02 19.93 -17.01
CA HIS A 317 -5.83 20.83 -17.85
C HIS A 317 -7.23 20.32 -18.23
N SER A 318 -7.76 19.32 -17.52
CA SER A 318 -9.15 18.88 -17.64
C SER A 318 -9.81 18.82 -16.28
N ASP A 319 -10.99 19.41 -16.16
CA ASP A 319 -11.77 19.30 -14.93
C ASP A 319 -12.50 17.95 -14.79
N GLN A 320 -12.51 17.14 -15.85
CA GLN A 320 -13.18 15.85 -15.82
C GLN A 320 -12.34 14.80 -15.07
N PRO A 321 -12.96 14.07 -14.13
CA PRO A 321 -12.30 12.95 -13.47
C PRO A 321 -11.98 11.87 -14.50
N VAL A 322 -10.83 11.22 -14.33
CA VAL A 322 -10.48 10.05 -15.14
C VAL A 322 -11.12 8.83 -14.51
N PRO A 323 -11.77 7.94 -15.27
CA PRO A 323 -12.20 6.66 -14.73
C PRO A 323 -10.97 5.89 -14.23
N THR A 324 -10.95 5.65 -12.93
CA THR A 324 -9.93 4.86 -12.24
C THR A 324 -10.50 3.48 -11.93
N GLN A 325 -9.69 2.46 -12.19
CA GLN A 325 -9.92 1.13 -11.69
C GLN A 325 -9.25 1.01 -10.32
N VAL A 326 -10.01 0.60 -9.31
CA VAL A 326 -9.44 0.20 -8.03
C VAL A 326 -8.69 -1.10 -8.24
N GLY A 327 -7.38 -1.09 -7.99
CA GLY A 327 -6.55 -2.29 -7.95
C GLY A 327 -6.69 -2.95 -6.59
N SER A 328 -5.62 -2.90 -5.79
CA SER A 328 -5.64 -3.32 -4.40
C SER A 328 -5.98 -2.16 -3.46
N ASP A 329 -6.78 -2.42 -2.43
CA ASP A 329 -7.10 -1.47 -1.38
C ASP A 329 -6.91 -2.14 -0.01
N PHE A 330 -5.91 -1.66 0.73
CA PHE A 330 -5.59 -2.13 2.07
C PHE A 330 -5.78 -1.00 3.06
N SER A 331 -6.47 -1.28 4.17
CA SER A 331 -6.62 -0.30 5.24
C SER A 331 -6.60 -0.97 6.60
N TRP A 332 -5.62 -0.56 7.40
CA TRP A 332 -5.47 -0.96 8.79
C TRP A 332 -5.81 0.22 9.70
N CYS A 333 -6.40 -0.10 10.84
CA CYS A 333 -6.66 0.84 11.91
C CYS A 333 -6.05 0.31 13.22
N ARG A 334 -5.41 1.20 13.98
CA ARG A 334 -4.86 0.97 15.31
C ARG A 334 -5.50 1.94 16.27
N ILE A 335 -6.24 1.42 17.24
CA ILE A 335 -6.85 2.21 18.28
C ILE A 335 -6.04 2.01 19.56
N PHE A 336 -5.45 3.08 20.05
CA PHE A 336 -4.64 3.12 21.27
C PHE A 336 -5.56 3.32 22.47
N ILE A 337 -5.57 2.32 23.35
CA ILE A 337 -6.46 2.24 24.51
C ILE A 337 -5.60 2.24 25.77
N PRO A 338 -5.82 3.17 26.73
CA PRO A 338 -5.10 3.16 27.99
C PRO A 338 -5.47 1.92 28.82
N VAL A 339 -4.49 1.38 29.55
CA VAL A 339 -4.67 0.26 30.46
C VAL A 339 -4.44 0.72 31.89
N ASP A 340 -5.38 0.42 32.79
CA ASP A 340 -5.23 0.67 34.21
C ASP A 340 -4.29 -0.38 34.83
N VAL A 341 -3.17 0.11 35.38
CA VAL A 341 -2.12 -0.67 36.05
C VAL A 341 -1.96 -0.28 37.52
N SER A 342 -2.99 0.33 38.13
CA SER A 342 -2.96 0.83 39.51
C SER A 342 -2.43 -0.16 40.55
N HIS A 343 -2.62 -1.47 40.34
CA HIS A 343 -2.09 -2.52 41.21
C HIS A 343 -0.54 -2.54 41.31
N LYS A 344 0.18 -2.16 40.24
CA LYS A 344 1.67 -2.13 40.23
C LYS A 344 2.25 -1.05 41.15
N ARG A 345 1.50 0.02 41.46
CA ARG A 345 1.97 1.11 42.34
C ARG A 345 1.88 0.79 43.83
N SER A 346 1.12 -0.23 44.24
CA SER A 346 0.94 -0.60 45.64
C SER A 346 2.05 -1.49 46.21
N GLY A 347 2.99 -1.97 45.39
CA GLY A 347 4.02 -2.96 45.79
C GLY A 347 5.42 -2.40 46.08
N ASN A 348 5.63 -1.08 45.98
CA ASN A 348 6.92 -0.41 46.23
C ASN A 348 6.90 0.47 47.50
N GLY A 349 6.14 0.05 48.52
CA GLY A 349 6.09 0.70 49.84
C GLY A 349 6.94 -0.04 50.87
#